data_AF-A0A0S6X9F1-F1
#
_entry.id   AF-A0A0S6X9F1-F1
#
_cell.length_a   1.000
_cell.length_b   1.000
_cell.length_c   1.000
_cell.angle_alpha   90.00
_cell.angle_beta   90.00
_cell.angle_gamma   90.00
#
_symmetry.space_group_name_H-M   'P 1'
#
loop_
_entity.id
_entity.type
_entity.pdbx_description
1 polymer ?
#
loop_
_entity_poly.entity_id
_entity_poly.type
_entity_poly.pdbx_seq_one_letter_code
_entity_poly.pdbx_strand_id
1 'polypeptide(L)'
;MTGDHNGGPKLRIGRSADSVARAAQEDLGLRAALPKTITSSGLSSGTSTPLPADALPSIVATSSARKERRAEQKKRLFPSIDYTSRVSHFDPNSDHADFRGFFVLFWIGLAIMVITTMLRNMKDFGQPLSLRQWETFTKNIWELGASDLVMTISNSFVLPLHLIFKNGTGFLQWDICGVWIQSIFQVVWLSLWISWPFLRDWTWTAQVFFTLHLLSLFMKMHSYAFYNGHLAVTLRRLNELDNPSPLTDKQSAVKYPSSHAHINEIGEEQLRVQADKDHQDSLAQLREDLAHELVSPTGGVTYPQNLTVANYVDYLCVPTLCYEIEYPRTESRSYMEIFWKTLAVFGCIFLLTVISDEFIIPTLDESAALLKQQHNWTEGALIFAETVSRLLFPFMITFLLVFLVIFEYLCGAFAEITRFADRQTYTAWWNSRDWLEFSREWNIPVHRFLNRHVYSASRTTLSRPVATVITFLISSLAHELVMGCITRKFRGYGFFAMMMQMPIVMVQRLPAVRKRRLLNNVLFWCSMILGLSLICALYVLV
;
A
#
# COMPACT_ATOMS: atom_id res chain seq x y z
N MET A 1 -68.21 -52.25 4.72
CA MET A 1 -68.17 -52.46 3.26
C MET A 1 -66.72 -52.74 2.90
N THR A 2 -66.28 -54.01 2.97
CA THR A 2 -66.29 -55.00 1.85
C THR A 2 -65.24 -54.63 0.80
N GLY A 3 -64.25 -55.43 0.41
CA GLY A 3 -63.85 -56.81 0.67
C GLY A 3 -62.40 -56.98 0.15
N ASP A 4 -61.56 -57.84 0.70
CA ASP A 4 -61.58 -59.31 0.57
C ASP A 4 -60.79 -59.77 -0.67
N HIS A 5 -59.61 -60.36 -0.50
CA HIS A 5 -59.44 -61.80 -0.77
C HIS A 5 -58.04 -62.36 -0.51
N ASN A 6 -58.10 -63.61 -0.10
CA ASN A 6 -57.15 -64.50 0.54
C ASN A 6 -56.64 -65.53 -0.49
N GLY A 7 -55.49 -66.18 -0.26
CA GLY A 7 -55.14 -67.38 -1.05
C GLY A 7 -53.67 -67.79 -1.05
N GLY A 8 -53.23 -68.53 -0.02
CA GLY A 8 -52.19 -69.57 -0.19
C GLY A 8 -52.80 -70.85 -0.79
N PRO A 9 -52.03 -71.87 -1.23
CA PRO A 9 -51.05 -72.57 -0.37
C PRO A 9 -49.75 -73.09 -1.05
N LYS A 10 -48.94 -73.74 -0.20
CA LYS A 10 -47.57 -74.30 -0.30
C LYS A 10 -47.29 -75.35 -1.39
N LEU A 11 -45.97 -75.56 -1.64
CA LEU A 11 -45.18 -76.76 -2.07
C LEU A 11 -44.34 -76.46 -3.34
N ARG A 12 -43.07 -76.84 -3.53
CA ARG A 12 -42.18 -77.84 -2.92
C ARG A 12 -40.73 -77.49 -3.30
N ILE A 13 -39.79 -77.74 -2.40
CA ILE A 13 -38.34 -77.66 -2.63
C ILE A 13 -37.92 -78.66 -3.71
N GLY A 14 -37.16 -78.21 -4.70
CA GLY A 14 -36.34 -79.03 -5.59
C GLY A 14 -34.90 -78.52 -5.59
N ARG A 15 -34.07 -79.07 -4.68
CA ARG A 15 -32.60 -78.93 -4.75
C ARG A 15 -32.12 -79.53 -6.07
N SER A 16 -31.42 -78.75 -6.89
CA SER A 16 -30.27 -79.27 -7.64
C SER A 16 -29.03 -78.70 -6.96
N ALA A 17 -28.45 -79.48 -6.06
CA ALA A 17 -27.23 -79.13 -5.32
C ALA A 17 -25.96 -79.27 -6.19
N ASP A 18 -26.10 -79.55 -7.49
CA ASP A 18 -24.97 -79.95 -8.33
C ASP A 18 -24.35 -78.80 -9.16
N SER A 19 -25.02 -77.65 -9.31
CA SER A 19 -24.46 -76.50 -10.02
C SER A 19 -23.42 -75.73 -9.18
N VAL A 20 -23.65 -75.63 -7.87
CA VAL A 20 -22.76 -74.93 -6.92
C VAL A 20 -21.49 -75.74 -6.67
N ALA A 21 -21.59 -77.07 -6.65
CA ALA A 21 -20.42 -77.95 -6.50
C ALA A 21 -19.50 -77.91 -7.73
N ARG A 22 -20.07 -77.86 -8.96
CA ARG A 22 -19.30 -77.70 -10.19
C ARG A 22 -18.58 -76.35 -10.26
N ALA A 23 -19.27 -75.26 -9.91
CA ALA A 23 -18.68 -73.92 -9.91
C ALA A 23 -17.55 -73.77 -8.89
N ALA A 24 -17.69 -74.39 -7.71
CA ALA A 24 -16.65 -74.36 -6.67
C ALA A 24 -15.37 -75.12 -7.09
N GLN A 25 -15.51 -76.16 -7.92
CA GLN A 25 -14.38 -76.98 -8.37
C GLN A 25 -13.65 -76.34 -9.56
N GLU A 26 -14.34 -75.59 -10.42
CA GLU A 26 -13.73 -74.75 -11.46
C GLU A 26 -12.96 -73.54 -10.88
N ASP A 27 -13.46 -72.94 -9.80
CA ASP A 27 -12.85 -71.76 -9.14
C ASP A 27 -11.55 -72.11 -8.36
N LEU A 28 -11.43 -73.37 -7.91
CA LEU A 28 -10.21 -73.92 -7.31
C LEU A 28 -9.11 -74.20 -8.35
N GLY A 29 -9.49 -74.61 -9.56
CA GLY A 29 -8.55 -74.82 -10.68
C GLY A 29 -7.95 -73.52 -11.21
N LEU A 30 -8.73 -72.43 -11.25
CA LEU A 30 -8.27 -71.13 -11.75
C LEU A 30 -7.33 -70.39 -10.78
N ARG A 31 -7.48 -70.60 -9.47
CA ARG A 31 -6.64 -69.94 -8.45
C ARG A 31 -5.20 -70.46 -8.39
N ALA A 32 -4.92 -71.65 -8.94
CA ALA A 32 -3.57 -72.23 -8.96
C ALA A 32 -2.68 -71.69 -10.10
N ALA A 33 -3.24 -70.93 -11.06
CA ALA A 33 -2.56 -70.62 -12.33
C ALA A 33 -2.09 -69.16 -12.52
N LEU A 34 -2.16 -68.28 -11.51
CA LEU A 34 -1.83 -66.86 -11.70
C LEU A 34 -0.71 -66.34 -10.77
N PRO A 35 0.41 -65.81 -11.32
CA PRO A 35 1.49 -65.22 -10.54
C PRO A 35 1.08 -63.93 -9.83
N LYS A 36 1.50 -63.77 -8.58
CA LYS A 36 1.40 -62.52 -7.81
C LYS A 36 2.50 -61.55 -8.26
N THR A 37 2.12 -60.44 -8.91
CA THR A 37 2.68 -59.08 -8.72
C THR A 37 2.27 -58.18 -9.89
N ILE A 38 1.33 -57.24 -9.68
CA ILE A 38 1.37 -55.88 -10.26
C ILE A 38 0.72 -54.94 -9.25
N THR A 39 1.52 -54.05 -8.69
CA THR A 39 1.13 -52.84 -7.95
C THR A 39 0.51 -51.82 -8.90
N SER A 40 -0.60 -51.19 -8.52
CA SER A 40 -1.13 -50.02 -9.22
C SER A 40 -1.26 -48.82 -8.27
N SER A 41 -0.65 -47.73 -8.73
CA SER A 41 -0.70 -46.37 -8.19
C SER A 41 -2.09 -45.75 -8.34
N GLY A 42 -2.38 -44.80 -7.45
CA GLY A 42 -3.70 -44.23 -7.26
C GLY A 42 -4.09 -43.13 -8.26
N LEU A 43 -5.41 -42.97 -8.40
CA LEU A 43 -6.15 -41.71 -8.53
C LEU A 43 -7.61 -42.04 -8.84
N SER A 44 -8.42 -42.22 -7.78
CA SER A 44 -9.88 -42.01 -7.78
C SER A 44 -10.36 -42.16 -6.34
N SER A 45 -10.81 -41.06 -5.73
CA SER A 45 -11.45 -41.00 -4.42
C SER A 45 -12.85 -41.62 -4.47
N GLY A 46 -12.88 -42.92 -4.71
CA GLY A 46 -14.06 -43.77 -4.64
C GLY A 46 -13.82 -44.92 -3.68
N THR A 47 -13.25 -44.66 -2.50
CA THR A 47 -12.99 -45.69 -1.49
C THR A 47 -14.33 -46.26 -1.02
N SER A 48 -14.71 -47.41 -1.57
CA SER A 48 -15.71 -48.26 -0.93
C SER A 48 -15.07 -48.80 0.33
N THR A 49 -15.57 -48.42 1.50
CA THR A 49 -15.25 -49.10 2.76
C THR A 49 -15.49 -50.60 2.59
N PRO A 50 -14.49 -51.46 2.86
CA PRO A 50 -14.67 -52.90 2.75
C PRO A 50 -15.78 -53.34 3.71
N LEU A 51 -16.73 -54.12 3.20
CA LEU A 51 -17.82 -54.66 4.00
C LEU A 51 -17.28 -55.74 4.95
N PRO A 52 -17.69 -55.77 6.24
CA PRO A 52 -17.44 -56.90 7.13
C PRO A 52 -18.08 -58.19 6.60
N ALA A 53 -17.50 -59.34 6.90
CA ALA A 53 -18.00 -60.65 6.43
C ALA A 53 -19.42 -60.99 6.94
N ASP A 54 -19.84 -60.39 8.07
CA ASP A 54 -21.14 -60.61 8.72
C ASP A 54 -22.17 -59.49 8.44
N ALA A 55 -22.00 -58.73 7.36
CA ALA A 55 -22.90 -57.62 7.03
C ALA A 55 -24.32 -58.08 6.68
N LEU A 56 -25.33 -57.40 7.23
CA LEU A 56 -26.74 -57.67 6.94
C LEU A 56 -27.05 -57.55 5.42
N PRO A 57 -27.97 -58.37 4.88
CA PRO A 57 -28.27 -58.37 3.44
C PRO A 57 -28.64 -57.00 2.85
N SER A 58 -29.29 -56.12 3.63
CA SER A 58 -29.65 -54.76 3.24
C SER A 58 -28.43 -53.84 3.06
N ILE A 59 -27.39 -54.02 3.86
CA ILE A 59 -26.14 -53.26 3.80
C ILE A 59 -25.31 -53.71 2.59
N VAL A 60 -25.30 -55.02 2.31
CA VAL A 60 -24.70 -55.59 1.10
C VAL A 60 -25.42 -55.08 -0.15
N ALA A 61 -26.76 -55.04 -0.14
CA ALA A 61 -27.56 -54.55 -1.27
C ALA A 61 -27.41 -53.03 -1.51
N THR A 62 -27.33 -52.21 -0.46
CA THR A 62 -27.09 -50.77 -0.61
C THR A 62 -25.65 -50.46 -1.03
N SER A 63 -24.68 -51.25 -0.58
CA SER A 63 -23.30 -51.20 -1.05
C SER A 63 -23.16 -51.60 -2.52
N SER A 64 -23.79 -52.71 -2.94
CA SER A 64 -23.78 -53.15 -4.33
C SER A 64 -24.48 -52.15 -5.23
N ALA A 65 -25.65 -51.61 -4.83
CA ALA A 65 -26.34 -50.55 -5.55
C ALA A 65 -25.50 -49.27 -5.66
N ARG A 66 -24.75 -48.87 -4.62
CA ARG A 66 -23.79 -47.75 -4.69
C ARG A 66 -22.64 -48.05 -5.65
N LYS A 67 -22.12 -49.28 -5.68
CA LYS A 67 -21.05 -49.73 -6.59
C LYS A 67 -21.53 -49.75 -8.04
N GLU A 68 -22.75 -50.22 -8.26
CA GLU A 68 -23.42 -50.26 -9.57
C GLU A 68 -23.69 -48.84 -10.07
N ARG A 69 -24.27 -47.95 -9.24
CA ARG A 69 -24.47 -46.54 -9.59
C ARG A 69 -23.16 -45.81 -9.93
N ARG A 70 -22.05 -46.13 -9.26
CA ARG A 70 -20.69 -45.63 -9.60
C ARG A 70 -20.18 -46.20 -10.93
N ALA A 71 -20.46 -47.47 -11.23
CA ALA A 71 -20.09 -48.10 -12.49
C ALA A 71 -20.94 -47.56 -13.67
N GLU A 72 -22.22 -47.30 -13.45
CA GLU A 72 -23.11 -46.61 -14.38
C GLU A 72 -22.68 -45.16 -14.60
N GLN A 73 -22.23 -44.47 -13.54
CA GLN A 73 -21.71 -43.09 -13.62
C GLN A 73 -20.48 -43.00 -14.54
N LYS A 74 -19.66 -44.05 -14.62
CA LYS A 74 -18.52 -44.16 -15.57
C LYS A 74 -18.95 -44.41 -17.02
N LYS A 75 -20.18 -44.88 -17.26
CA LYS A 75 -20.74 -45.18 -18.59
C LYS A 75 -21.74 -44.13 -19.08
N ARG A 76 -21.92 -43.01 -18.36
CA ARG A 76 -22.91 -41.99 -18.74
C ARG A 76 -22.50 -41.29 -20.03
N LEU A 77 -23.46 -41.19 -20.94
CA LEU A 77 -23.33 -40.47 -22.22
C LEU A 77 -23.16 -38.94 -22.03
N PHE A 78 -23.56 -38.42 -20.86
CA PHE A 78 -23.47 -37.00 -20.51
C PHE A 78 -22.52 -36.80 -19.31
N PRO A 79 -21.70 -35.73 -19.33
CA PRO A 79 -20.81 -35.41 -18.22
C PRO A 79 -21.61 -35.13 -16.94
N SER A 80 -21.23 -35.75 -15.82
CA SER A 80 -21.81 -35.42 -14.52
C SER A 80 -21.18 -34.17 -13.95
N ILE A 81 -22.00 -33.19 -13.56
CA ILE A 81 -21.54 -32.00 -12.85
C ILE A 81 -21.20 -32.41 -11.41
N ASP A 82 -19.95 -32.19 -11.01
CA ASP A 82 -19.51 -32.41 -9.63
C ASP A 82 -19.87 -31.19 -8.78
N TYR A 83 -20.89 -31.35 -7.94
CA TYR A 83 -21.33 -30.31 -7.02
C TYR A 83 -20.49 -30.38 -5.75
N THR A 84 -19.51 -29.48 -5.66
CA THR A 84 -18.74 -29.25 -4.44
C THR A 84 -19.35 -28.09 -3.65
N SER A 85 -19.12 -28.06 -2.33
CA SER A 85 -19.45 -26.87 -1.53
C SER A 85 -18.46 -25.76 -1.92
N ARG A 86 -18.95 -24.74 -2.62
CA ARG A 86 -18.19 -23.56 -3.04
C ARG A 86 -19.07 -22.33 -2.88
N VAL A 87 -18.48 -21.26 -2.36
CA VAL A 87 -19.14 -19.96 -2.22
C VAL A 87 -18.99 -19.15 -3.50
N SER A 88 -19.83 -18.14 -3.67
CA SER A 88 -19.70 -17.18 -4.78
C SER A 88 -18.38 -16.42 -4.65
N HIS A 89 -17.77 -16.02 -5.77
CA HIS A 89 -16.52 -15.24 -5.74
C HIS A 89 -16.63 -13.90 -5.00
N PHE A 90 -17.83 -13.31 -4.96
CA PHE A 90 -18.13 -12.08 -4.22
C PHE A 90 -18.63 -12.34 -2.79
N ASP A 91 -18.72 -13.60 -2.37
CA ASP A 91 -19.05 -13.92 -0.98
C ASP A 91 -17.92 -13.42 -0.06
N PRO A 92 -18.22 -12.76 1.07
CA PRO A 92 -17.20 -12.33 2.02
C PRO A 92 -16.30 -13.45 2.56
N ASN A 93 -16.71 -14.72 2.44
CA ASN A 93 -15.95 -15.90 2.84
C ASN A 93 -15.18 -16.56 1.68
N SER A 94 -15.19 -15.96 0.50
CA SER A 94 -14.43 -16.43 -0.67
C SER A 94 -12.96 -16.03 -0.57
N ASP A 95 -12.06 -16.97 -0.86
CA ASP A 95 -10.62 -16.71 -0.95
C ASP A 95 -10.19 -16.17 -2.34
N HIS A 96 -11.15 -15.94 -3.25
CA HIS A 96 -10.85 -15.48 -4.59
C HIS A 96 -10.56 -13.97 -4.63
N ALA A 97 -9.35 -13.61 -5.10
CA ALA A 97 -8.85 -12.24 -5.10
C ALA A 97 -8.36 -11.73 -6.48
N ASP A 98 -8.57 -12.48 -7.56
CA ASP A 98 -8.13 -12.06 -8.90
C ASP A 98 -9.19 -11.20 -9.60
N PHE A 99 -8.91 -9.90 -9.73
CA PHE A 99 -9.79 -8.92 -10.37
C PHE A 99 -9.12 -8.21 -11.56
N ARG A 100 -8.12 -8.83 -12.20
CA ARG A 100 -7.42 -8.28 -13.37
C ARG A 100 -8.39 -7.83 -14.48
N GLY A 101 -9.48 -8.55 -14.69
CA GLY A 101 -10.51 -8.20 -15.67
C GLY A 101 -11.18 -6.84 -15.40
N PHE A 102 -11.46 -6.51 -14.13
CA PHE A 102 -12.02 -5.20 -13.78
C PHE A 102 -11.01 -4.06 -13.98
N PHE A 103 -9.73 -4.33 -13.76
CA PHE A 103 -8.67 -3.35 -14.05
C PHE A 103 -8.60 -3.04 -15.55
N VAL A 104 -8.68 -4.06 -16.42
CA VAL A 104 -8.75 -3.84 -17.87
C VAL A 104 -10.03 -3.11 -18.26
N LEU A 105 -11.18 -3.47 -17.67
CA LEU A 105 -12.45 -2.80 -17.92
C LEU A 105 -12.42 -1.31 -17.53
N PHE A 106 -11.75 -0.97 -16.43
CA PHE A 106 -11.52 0.41 -16.01
C PHE A 106 -10.81 1.22 -17.11
N TRP A 107 -9.73 0.68 -17.69
CA TRP A 107 -9.03 1.33 -18.80
C TRP A 107 -9.86 1.44 -20.07
N ILE A 108 -10.65 0.42 -20.40
CA ILE A 108 -11.57 0.47 -21.54
C ILE A 108 -12.62 1.57 -21.31
N GLY A 109 -13.18 1.68 -20.10
CA GLY A 109 -14.14 2.73 -19.75
C GLY A 109 -13.54 4.13 -19.90
N LEU A 110 -12.31 4.35 -19.44
CA LEU A 110 -11.60 5.62 -19.62
C LEU A 110 -11.32 5.93 -21.09
N ALA A 111 -10.96 4.93 -21.90
CA ALA A 111 -10.75 5.11 -23.33
C ALA A 111 -12.07 5.52 -24.04
N ILE A 112 -13.19 4.88 -23.71
CA ILE A 112 -14.52 5.25 -24.24
C ILE A 112 -14.87 6.69 -23.84
N MET A 113 -14.61 7.08 -22.59
CA MET A 113 -14.83 8.44 -22.11
C MET A 113 -14.04 9.45 -22.95
N VAL A 114 -12.74 9.23 -23.16
CA VAL A 114 -11.89 10.10 -24.00
C VAL A 114 -12.41 10.20 -25.42
N ILE A 115 -12.71 9.06 -26.06
CA ILE A 115 -13.22 9.05 -27.44
C ILE A 115 -14.54 9.82 -27.53
N THR A 116 -15.43 9.65 -26.55
CA THR A 116 -16.70 10.36 -26.50
C THR A 116 -16.50 11.87 -26.34
N THR A 117 -15.59 12.29 -25.45
CA THR A 117 -15.23 13.70 -25.28
C THR A 117 -14.60 14.27 -26.55
N MET A 118 -13.73 13.54 -27.24
CA MET A 118 -13.14 13.97 -28.51
C MET A 118 -14.21 14.17 -29.59
N LEU A 119 -15.17 13.25 -29.72
CA LEU A 119 -16.27 13.37 -30.68
C LEU A 119 -17.17 14.57 -30.37
N ARG A 120 -17.44 14.84 -29.09
CA ARG A 120 -18.18 16.04 -28.66
C ARG A 120 -17.41 17.32 -29.00
N ASN A 121 -16.13 17.38 -28.68
CA ASN A 121 -15.29 18.52 -29.00
C ASN A 121 -15.18 18.77 -30.51
N MET A 122 -15.10 17.71 -31.32
CA MET A 122 -15.14 17.84 -32.78
C MET A 122 -16.45 18.45 -33.27
N LYS A 123 -17.59 18.07 -32.67
CA LYS A 123 -18.91 18.61 -33.03
C LYS A 123 -19.05 20.07 -32.63
N ASP A 124 -18.60 20.44 -31.43
CA ASP A 124 -18.88 21.77 -30.85
C ASP A 124 -17.84 22.82 -31.24
N PHE A 125 -16.55 22.43 -31.34
CA PHE A 125 -15.42 23.35 -31.60
C PHE A 125 -14.68 23.07 -32.91
N GLY A 126 -15.02 22.00 -33.65
CA GLY A 126 -14.34 21.62 -34.89
C GLY A 126 -12.95 21.00 -34.70
N GLN A 127 -12.47 20.86 -33.46
CA GLN A 127 -11.18 20.24 -33.11
C GLN A 127 -11.37 19.08 -32.13
N PRO A 128 -10.64 17.97 -32.29
CA PRO A 128 -10.82 16.81 -31.41
C PRO A 128 -10.33 17.04 -29.98
N LEU A 129 -9.38 17.96 -29.78
CA LEU A 129 -8.81 18.27 -28.47
C LEU A 129 -8.82 19.79 -28.27
N SER A 130 -9.65 20.26 -27.35
CA SER A 130 -9.59 21.63 -26.83
C SER A 130 -9.06 21.56 -25.39
N LEU A 131 -7.74 21.72 -25.22
CA LEU A 131 -7.11 21.70 -23.90
C LEU A 131 -6.95 23.13 -23.40
N ARG A 132 -7.95 23.65 -22.70
CA ARG A 132 -7.92 25.00 -22.10
C ARG A 132 -6.74 25.16 -21.14
N GLN A 133 -6.32 24.07 -20.49
CA GLN A 133 -5.21 24.06 -19.54
C GLN A 133 -3.81 24.05 -20.17
N TRP A 134 -3.65 23.86 -21.48
CA TRP A 134 -2.33 23.73 -22.12
C TRP A 134 -1.42 24.95 -21.88
N GLU A 135 -2.00 26.16 -21.92
CA GLU A 135 -1.28 27.40 -21.59
C GLU A 135 -0.79 27.40 -20.13
N THR A 136 -1.59 26.85 -19.22
CA THR A 136 -1.23 26.78 -17.79
C THR A 136 -0.09 25.81 -17.53
N PHE A 137 0.02 24.72 -18.30
CA PHE A 137 1.12 23.76 -18.21
C PHE A 137 2.43 24.28 -18.81
N THR A 138 2.35 25.04 -19.90
CA THR A 138 3.54 25.51 -20.64
C THR A 138 4.12 26.80 -20.07
N LYS A 139 3.33 27.56 -19.31
CA LYS A 139 3.77 28.79 -18.66
C LYS A 139 4.81 28.50 -17.56
N ASN A 140 5.90 29.25 -17.58
CA ASN A 140 6.99 29.24 -16.58
C ASN A 140 7.80 27.94 -16.45
N ILE A 141 7.72 26.99 -17.40
CA ILE A 141 8.46 25.71 -17.31
C ILE A 141 9.96 25.91 -17.11
N TRP A 142 10.58 26.83 -17.85
CA TRP A 142 12.03 27.05 -17.75
C TRP A 142 12.45 27.56 -16.38
N GLU A 143 11.69 28.51 -15.85
CA GLU A 143 11.93 29.09 -14.53
C GLU A 143 11.69 28.08 -13.41
N LEU A 144 10.64 27.26 -13.54
CA LEU A 144 10.36 26.14 -12.66
C LEU A 144 11.53 25.15 -12.64
N GLY A 145 11.99 24.70 -13.81
CA GLY A 145 13.10 23.76 -13.93
C GLY A 145 14.41 24.31 -13.37
N ALA A 146 14.73 25.58 -13.63
CA ALA A 146 15.90 26.23 -13.06
C ALA A 146 15.81 26.33 -11.52
N SER A 147 14.65 26.75 -10.99
CA SER A 147 14.44 26.85 -9.54
C SER A 147 14.50 25.48 -8.86
N ASP A 148 13.95 24.45 -9.49
CA ASP A 148 13.97 23.07 -9.01
C ASP A 148 15.39 22.50 -8.96
N LEU A 149 16.21 22.81 -9.98
CA LEU A 149 17.61 22.46 -10.00
C LEU A 149 18.38 23.15 -8.87
N VAL A 150 18.16 24.46 -8.66
CA VAL A 150 18.80 25.19 -7.54
C VAL A 150 18.35 24.63 -6.20
N MET A 151 17.06 24.29 -6.04
CA MET A 151 16.53 23.64 -4.85
C MET A 151 17.24 22.30 -4.59
N THR A 152 17.41 21.47 -5.62
CA THR A 152 18.10 20.17 -5.52
C THR A 152 19.60 20.31 -5.20
N ILE A 153 20.27 21.29 -5.80
CA ILE A 153 21.67 21.60 -5.50
C ILE A 153 21.81 22.10 -4.06
N SER A 154 20.94 23.02 -3.63
CA SER A 154 20.96 23.56 -2.26
C SER A 154 20.68 22.47 -1.21
N ASN A 155 19.85 21.47 -1.54
CA ASN A 155 19.61 20.29 -0.71
C ASN A 155 20.87 19.43 -0.51
N SER A 156 21.72 19.36 -1.54
CA SER A 156 22.96 18.57 -1.52
C SER A 156 24.03 19.09 -0.56
N PHE A 157 23.88 20.31 -0.03
CA PHE A 157 24.77 20.86 1.00
C PHE A 157 24.69 20.09 2.34
N VAL A 158 23.71 19.20 2.52
CA VAL A 158 23.68 18.30 3.68
C VAL A 158 24.91 17.39 3.74
N LEU A 159 25.44 16.94 2.59
CA LEU A 159 26.62 16.07 2.53
C LEU A 159 27.89 16.74 3.09
N PRO A 160 28.32 17.93 2.60
CA PRO A 160 29.49 18.61 3.18
C PRO A 160 29.29 18.98 4.64
N LEU A 161 28.07 19.36 5.06
CA LEU A 161 27.77 19.58 6.48
C LEU A 161 28.04 18.32 7.31
N HIS A 162 27.62 17.14 6.84
CA HIS A 162 27.90 15.87 7.52
C HIS A 162 29.38 15.51 7.56
N LEU A 163 30.14 15.81 6.51
CA LEU A 163 31.59 15.62 6.53
C LEU A 163 32.26 16.51 7.58
N ILE A 164 31.76 17.74 7.78
CA ILE A 164 32.22 18.63 8.85
C ILE A 164 31.86 18.06 10.22
N PHE A 165 30.63 17.56 10.41
CA PHE A 165 30.21 16.99 11.70
C PHE A 165 30.97 15.71 12.06
N LYS A 166 31.29 14.88 11.07
CA LYS A 166 32.08 13.65 11.26
C LYS A 166 33.53 13.97 11.65
N ASN A 167 34.16 14.93 10.96
CA ASN A 167 35.58 15.25 11.17
C ASN A 167 35.81 16.30 12.27
N GLY A 168 34.74 16.97 12.73
CA GLY A 168 34.80 18.04 13.70
C GLY A 168 35.14 17.54 15.11
N THR A 169 35.93 18.32 15.84
CA THR A 169 36.29 18.06 17.24
C THR A 169 35.51 19.00 18.18
N GLY A 170 35.09 18.49 19.34
CA GLY A 170 34.40 19.28 20.36
C GLY A 170 33.03 19.80 19.90
N PHE A 171 32.88 21.11 19.69
CA PHE A 171 31.59 21.76 19.44
C PHE A 171 30.93 21.35 18.12
N LEU A 172 31.68 20.97 17.09
CA LEU A 172 31.12 20.56 15.78
C LEU A 172 30.55 19.14 15.76
N GLN A 173 30.60 18.43 16.89
CA GLN A 173 30.05 17.09 16.99
C GLN A 173 28.52 17.09 16.85
N TRP A 174 27.99 15.99 16.31
CA TRP A 174 26.57 15.84 16.03
C TRP A 174 25.68 16.05 17.26
N ASP A 175 26.05 15.43 18.38
CA ASP A 175 25.34 15.43 19.67
C ASP A 175 25.34 16.79 20.40
N ILE A 176 26.29 17.69 20.07
CA ILE A 176 26.42 19.00 20.75
C ILE A 176 25.81 20.11 19.90
N CYS A 177 26.39 20.45 18.75
CA CYS A 177 25.85 21.51 17.87
C CYS A 177 25.35 20.99 16.52
N GLY A 178 25.78 19.82 16.04
CA GLY A 178 25.45 19.37 14.69
C GLY A 178 23.94 19.23 14.45
N VAL A 179 23.21 18.63 15.39
CA VAL A 179 21.72 18.53 15.32
C VAL A 179 21.07 19.92 15.22
N TRP A 180 21.54 20.90 16.00
CA TRP A 180 20.99 22.26 16.00
C TRP A 180 21.29 23.00 14.71
N ILE A 181 22.55 22.95 14.25
CA ILE A 181 22.97 23.57 12.98
C ILE A 181 22.14 23.00 11.83
N GLN A 182 22.01 21.66 11.78
CA GLN A 182 21.23 20.98 10.75
C GLN A 182 19.74 21.34 10.81
N SER A 183 19.16 21.43 12.01
CA SER A 183 17.75 21.79 12.19
C SER A 183 17.48 23.24 11.77
N ILE A 184 18.36 24.17 12.13
CA ILE A 184 18.26 25.58 11.70
C ILE A 184 18.39 25.67 10.18
N PHE A 185 19.36 24.97 9.59
CA PHE A 185 19.51 24.90 8.13
C PHE A 185 18.24 24.39 7.45
N GLN A 186 17.65 23.30 7.95
CA GLN A 186 16.40 22.73 7.43
C GLN A 186 15.23 23.71 7.51
N VAL A 187 15.07 24.43 8.63
CA VAL A 187 13.99 25.42 8.82
C VAL A 187 14.16 26.60 7.86
N VAL A 188 15.37 27.14 7.75
CA VAL A 188 15.68 28.24 6.82
C VAL A 188 15.45 27.80 5.37
N TRP A 189 15.97 26.63 5.01
CA TRP A 189 15.82 26.05 3.67
C TRP A 189 14.35 25.84 3.31
N LEU A 190 13.57 25.21 4.19
CA LEU A 190 12.15 24.97 3.98
C LEU A 190 11.36 26.29 3.86
N SER A 191 11.62 27.26 4.73
CA SER A 191 10.92 28.55 4.72
C SER A 191 11.18 29.35 3.45
N LEU A 192 12.43 29.36 2.98
CA LEU A 192 12.85 30.02 1.74
C LEU A 192 12.11 29.42 0.54
N TRP A 193 12.15 28.10 0.40
CA TRP A 193 11.59 27.42 -0.77
C TRP A 193 10.06 27.32 -0.73
N ILE A 194 9.43 27.29 0.44
CA ILE A 194 7.97 27.46 0.56
C ILE A 194 7.54 28.84 0.05
N SER A 195 8.30 29.89 0.36
CA SER A 195 7.95 31.26 0.00
C SER A 195 8.19 31.56 -1.49
N TRP A 196 9.09 30.81 -2.14
CA TRP A 196 9.53 31.08 -3.51
C TRP A 196 8.41 31.12 -4.56
N PRO A 197 7.46 30.15 -4.61
CA PRO A 197 6.40 30.17 -5.60
C PRO A 197 5.38 31.31 -5.40
N PHE A 198 5.26 31.84 -4.18
CA PHE A 198 4.40 33.00 -3.88
C PHE A 198 5.03 34.30 -4.37
N LEU A 199 6.36 34.40 -4.36
CA LEU A 199 7.09 35.58 -4.85
C LEU A 199 7.11 35.68 -6.38
N ARG A 200 6.97 34.56 -7.09
CA ARG A 200 7.13 34.48 -8.55
C ARG A 200 5.81 34.36 -9.32
N ASP A 201 4.68 34.43 -8.63
CA ASP A 201 3.34 34.35 -9.22
C ASP A 201 3.14 33.16 -10.18
N TRP A 202 3.69 32.00 -9.85
CA TRP A 202 3.60 30.79 -10.67
C TRP A 202 2.18 30.23 -10.83
N THR A 203 1.93 29.57 -11.96
CA THR A 203 0.67 28.83 -12.16
C THR A 203 0.48 27.77 -11.07
N TRP A 204 -0.78 27.46 -10.75
CA TRP A 204 -1.10 26.49 -9.71
C TRP A 204 -0.50 25.10 -10.01
N THR A 205 -0.41 24.71 -11.30
CA THR A 205 0.21 23.45 -11.73
C THR A 205 1.71 23.38 -11.40
N ALA A 206 2.45 24.45 -11.72
CA ALA A 206 3.87 24.57 -11.37
C ALA A 206 4.07 24.60 -9.85
N GLN A 207 3.18 25.29 -9.12
CA GLN A 207 3.17 25.33 -7.66
C GLN A 207 2.96 23.94 -7.03
N VAL A 208 2.03 23.14 -7.55
CA VAL A 208 1.83 21.75 -7.10
C VAL A 208 3.11 20.94 -7.26
N PHE A 209 3.67 20.91 -8.47
CA PHE A 209 4.87 20.13 -8.76
C PHE A 209 6.04 20.53 -7.85
N PHE A 210 6.33 21.82 -7.78
CA PHE A 210 7.43 22.35 -6.99
C PHE A 210 7.25 22.04 -5.49
N THR A 211 6.04 22.23 -4.96
CA THR A 211 5.75 21.98 -3.53
C THR A 211 5.86 20.49 -3.18
N LEU A 212 5.39 19.60 -4.05
CA LEU A 212 5.52 18.15 -3.82
C LEU A 212 6.98 17.71 -3.87
N HIS A 213 7.76 18.22 -4.82
CA HIS A 213 9.19 17.91 -4.91
C HIS A 213 9.96 18.49 -3.72
N LEU A 214 9.66 19.73 -3.32
CA LEU A 214 10.18 20.39 -2.13
C LEU A 214 9.98 19.54 -0.87
N LEU A 215 8.76 19.07 -0.61
CA LEU A 215 8.45 18.24 0.55
C LEU A 215 9.18 16.89 0.49
N SER A 216 9.27 16.27 -0.68
CA SER A 216 10.06 15.05 -0.89
C SER A 216 11.53 15.25 -0.55
N LEU A 217 12.17 16.29 -1.10
CA LEU A 217 13.57 16.62 -0.83
C LEU A 217 13.82 17.03 0.62
N PHE A 218 12.87 17.72 1.26
CA PHE A 218 12.93 18.04 2.68
C PHE A 218 12.96 16.77 3.53
N MET A 219 12.03 15.84 3.30
CA MET A 219 11.99 14.56 4.01
C MET A 219 13.26 13.75 3.76
N LYS A 220 13.76 13.72 2.52
CA LYS A 220 15.02 13.04 2.17
C LYS A 220 16.21 13.65 2.90
N MET A 221 16.33 14.98 2.92
CA MET A 221 17.40 15.69 3.64
C MET A 221 17.31 15.43 5.14
N HIS A 222 16.10 15.44 5.72
CA HIS A 222 15.91 15.10 7.12
C HIS A 222 16.35 13.67 7.42
N SER A 223 15.91 12.70 6.62
CA SER A 223 16.28 11.31 6.85
C SER A 223 17.78 11.06 6.67
N TYR A 224 18.38 11.59 5.61
CA TYR A 224 19.83 11.47 5.37
C TYR A 224 20.63 12.05 6.54
N ALA A 225 20.23 13.23 7.02
CA ALA A 225 20.99 13.92 8.04
C ALA A 225 20.93 13.23 9.39
N PHE A 226 19.72 12.90 9.86
CA PHE A 226 19.55 12.29 11.18
C PHE A 226 20.11 10.86 11.24
N TYR A 227 20.01 10.09 10.15
CA TYR A 227 20.60 8.75 10.11
C TYR A 227 22.13 8.79 10.09
N ASN A 228 22.76 9.58 9.19
CA ASN A 228 24.22 9.69 9.17
C ASN A 228 24.78 10.36 10.43
N GLY A 229 24.01 11.26 11.05
CA GLY A 229 24.35 11.86 12.34
C GLY A 229 24.37 10.84 13.47
N HIS A 230 23.39 9.93 13.50
CA HIS A 230 23.40 8.80 14.41
C HIS A 230 24.62 7.88 14.18
N LEU A 231 24.89 7.49 12.93
CA LEU A 231 26.05 6.67 12.58
C LEU A 231 27.38 7.34 12.96
N ALA A 232 27.49 8.67 12.84
CA ALA A 232 28.66 9.42 13.28
C ALA A 232 28.90 9.29 14.80
N VAL A 233 27.83 9.38 15.60
CA VAL A 233 27.91 9.20 17.06
C VAL A 233 28.26 7.75 17.40
N THR A 234 27.64 6.78 16.73
CA THR A 234 27.92 5.34 16.92
C THR A 234 29.38 5.01 16.58
N LEU A 235 29.92 5.53 15.47
CA LEU A 235 31.32 5.36 15.10
C LEU A 235 32.26 5.96 16.15
N ARG A 236 31.93 7.17 16.65
CA ARG A 236 32.72 7.80 17.70
C ARG A 236 32.73 6.98 18.98
N ARG A 237 31.57 6.51 19.43
CA ARG A 237 31.44 5.63 20.59
C ARG A 237 32.26 4.35 20.42
N LEU A 238 32.22 3.74 19.24
CA LEU A 238 33.04 2.56 18.94
C LEU A 238 34.54 2.87 19.06
N ASN A 239 35.01 3.98 18.48
CA ASN A 239 36.40 4.40 18.58
C ASN A 239 36.82 4.77 20.03
N GLU A 240 35.92 5.34 20.83
CA GLU A 240 36.17 5.65 22.24
C GLU A 240 36.32 4.38 23.10
N LEU A 241 35.75 3.25 22.67
CA LEU A 241 35.93 1.95 23.34
C LEU A 241 37.31 1.32 23.07
N ASP A 242 38.07 1.78 22.09
CA ASP A 242 39.43 1.31 21.83
C ASP A 242 40.42 1.84 22.88
N ASN A 243 40.22 3.07 23.36
CA ASN A 243 41.01 3.69 24.42
C ASN A 243 40.10 4.14 25.56
N PRO A 244 39.65 3.21 26.43
CA PRO A 244 38.65 3.50 27.45
C PRO A 244 39.18 4.48 28.50
N SER A 245 38.53 5.63 28.61
CA SER A 245 38.73 6.62 29.66
C SER A 245 37.63 6.46 30.72
N PRO A 246 37.77 7.00 31.95
CA PRO A 246 36.69 6.98 32.95
C PRO A 246 35.43 7.74 32.51
N LEU A 247 35.51 8.57 31.46
CA LEU A 247 34.39 9.32 30.88
C LEU A 247 33.74 8.60 29.67
N THR A 248 34.24 7.42 29.28
CA THR A 248 33.71 6.69 28.12
C THR A 248 32.29 6.21 28.38
N ASP A 249 31.38 6.53 27.46
CA ASP A 249 29.98 6.15 27.54
C ASP A 249 29.81 4.63 27.34
N LYS A 250 29.33 3.95 28.38
CA LYS A 250 29.08 2.49 28.40
C LYS A 250 27.60 2.15 28.28
N GLN A 251 26.77 3.10 27.86
CA GLN A 251 25.35 2.83 27.59
C GLN A 251 25.19 1.83 26.44
N SER A 252 24.09 1.06 26.48
CA SER A 252 23.73 0.11 25.42
C SER A 252 23.64 0.81 24.05
N ALA A 253 24.02 0.09 22.99
CA ALA A 253 23.88 0.58 21.63
C ALA A 253 22.42 0.97 21.36
N VAL A 254 22.21 2.20 20.90
CA VAL A 254 20.88 2.67 20.49
C VAL A 254 20.73 2.25 19.04
N LYS A 255 19.84 1.30 18.75
CA LYS A 255 19.51 0.94 17.36
C LYS A 255 18.67 2.05 16.74
N TYR A 256 19.02 2.48 15.52
CA TYR A 256 18.17 3.42 14.82
C TYR A 256 16.87 2.72 14.42
N PRO A 257 15.68 3.32 14.65
CA PRO A 257 14.43 2.67 14.31
C PRO A 257 14.40 2.29 12.82
N SER A 258 14.23 1.00 12.54
CA SER A 258 14.14 0.54 11.16
C SER A 258 12.81 0.99 10.55
N SER A 259 12.81 1.25 9.25
CA SER A 259 11.59 1.66 8.54
C SER A 259 10.52 0.55 8.48
N HIS A 260 10.91 -0.71 8.73
CA HIS A 260 10.05 -1.89 8.73
C HIS A 260 9.64 -2.37 10.13
N ALA A 261 10.20 -1.80 11.22
CA ALA A 261 9.91 -2.25 12.57
C ALA A 261 8.41 -2.15 12.88
N HIS A 262 7.80 -3.28 13.22
CA HIS A 262 6.39 -3.33 13.58
C HIS A 262 6.15 -2.58 14.91
N ILE A 263 4.99 -1.92 15.04
CA ILE A 263 4.58 -1.15 16.25
C ILE A 263 4.72 -1.97 17.54
N ASN A 264 4.57 -3.29 17.45
CA ASN A 264 4.72 -4.21 18.58
C ASN A 264 6.18 -4.54 18.88
N GLU A 265 7.02 -4.70 17.85
CA GLU A 265 8.45 -4.96 18.00
C GLU A 265 9.14 -3.78 18.68
N ILE A 266 8.80 -2.53 18.33
CA ILE A 266 9.34 -1.33 19.01
C ILE A 266 9.01 -1.32 20.51
N GLY A 267 7.81 -1.78 20.88
CA GLY A 267 7.37 -1.85 22.28
C GLY A 267 8.01 -2.99 23.06
N GLU A 268 8.16 -4.16 22.44
CA GLU A 268 8.82 -5.33 23.03
C GLU A 268 10.34 -5.16 23.12
N GLU A 269 10.95 -4.49 22.15
CA GLU A 269 12.39 -4.22 22.11
C GLU A 269 12.78 -3.13 23.11
N GLN A 270 11.94 -2.10 23.34
CA GLN A 270 12.10 -1.15 24.45
C GLN A 270 12.05 -1.85 25.82
N LEU A 271 11.19 -2.88 25.97
CA LEU A 271 11.12 -3.68 27.20
C LEU A 271 12.36 -4.58 27.36
N ARG A 272 12.90 -5.12 26.26
CA ARG A 272 14.16 -5.90 26.26
C ARG A 272 15.38 -5.06 26.62
N VAL A 273 15.53 -3.87 26.03
CA VAL A 273 16.62 -2.93 26.35
C VAL A 273 16.61 -2.51 27.83
N GLN A 274 15.43 -2.44 28.45
CA GLN A 274 15.31 -2.16 29.88
C GLN A 274 15.69 -3.37 30.77
N ALA A 275 15.50 -4.59 30.27
CA ALA A 275 15.83 -5.84 30.96
C ALA A 275 17.32 -6.22 30.86
N ASP A 276 18.01 -5.84 29.78
CA ASP A 276 19.44 -6.11 29.54
C ASP A 276 20.41 -5.23 30.36
N LYS A 277 19.89 -4.37 31.25
CA LYS A 277 20.72 -3.52 32.13
C LYS A 277 21.53 -4.30 33.19
N ASP A 278 21.30 -5.61 33.34
CA ASP A 278 21.76 -6.40 34.49
C ASP A 278 22.86 -7.45 34.20
N HIS A 279 23.52 -7.46 33.03
CA HIS A 279 24.63 -8.43 32.78
C HIS A 279 25.98 -7.80 32.43
N GLN A 280 26.99 -8.21 33.20
CA GLN A 280 28.34 -7.66 33.24
C GLN A 280 29.34 -8.50 32.42
N ASP A 281 28.95 -8.87 31.20
CA ASP A 281 29.81 -9.37 30.10
C ASP A 281 29.79 -8.41 28.88
N SER A 282 29.50 -7.14 29.15
CA SER A 282 28.83 -6.23 28.20
C SER A 282 29.72 -5.50 27.18
N LEU A 283 31.03 -5.38 27.38
CA LEU A 283 31.86 -4.52 26.49
C LEU A 283 32.10 -5.14 25.12
N ALA A 284 32.30 -6.46 25.05
CA ALA A 284 32.45 -7.16 23.77
C ALA A 284 31.14 -7.15 22.98
N GLN A 285 30.02 -7.41 23.67
CA GLN A 285 28.67 -7.31 23.11
C GLN A 285 28.36 -5.89 22.63
N LEU A 286 28.69 -4.86 23.43
CA LEU A 286 28.51 -3.47 23.04
C LEU A 286 29.32 -3.11 21.79
N ARG A 287 30.57 -3.59 21.67
CA ARG A 287 31.37 -3.38 20.45
C ARG A 287 30.74 -4.05 19.24
N GLU A 288 30.24 -5.27 19.40
CA GLU A 288 29.56 -6.01 18.34
C GLU A 288 28.27 -5.30 17.91
N ASP A 289 27.44 -4.86 18.86
CA ASP A 289 26.21 -4.14 18.59
C ASP A 289 26.46 -2.80 17.88
N LEU A 290 27.46 -2.03 18.33
CA LEU A 290 27.85 -0.76 17.69
C LEU A 290 28.42 -1.00 16.28
N ALA A 291 29.23 -2.05 16.11
CA ALA A 291 29.78 -2.41 14.80
C ALA A 291 28.66 -2.87 13.84
N HIS A 292 27.69 -3.64 14.33
CA HIS A 292 26.56 -4.11 13.54
C HIS A 292 25.69 -2.94 13.03
N GLU A 293 25.48 -1.90 13.84
CA GLU A 293 24.73 -0.71 13.43
C GLU A 293 25.46 0.14 12.35
N LEU A 294 26.80 0.08 12.31
CA LEU A 294 27.62 0.81 11.32
C LEU A 294 27.70 0.12 9.96
N VAL A 295 27.32 -1.15 9.88
CA VAL A 295 27.37 -1.96 8.67
C VAL A 295 26.00 -1.96 8.02
N SER A 296 25.95 -1.91 6.68
CA SER A 296 24.67 -2.02 5.96
C SER A 296 23.98 -3.36 6.25
N PRO A 297 22.63 -3.44 6.19
CA PRO A 297 21.91 -4.71 6.39
C PRO A 297 22.35 -5.84 5.44
N THR A 298 22.88 -5.47 4.27
CA THR A 298 23.41 -6.35 3.23
C THR A 298 24.91 -6.62 3.35
N GLY A 299 25.61 -5.94 4.27
CA GLY A 299 27.03 -6.14 4.56
C GLY A 299 28.01 -5.56 3.54
N GLY A 300 27.54 -4.89 2.48
CA GLY A 300 28.38 -4.41 1.38
C GLY A 300 29.13 -3.12 1.67
N VAL A 301 28.60 -2.25 2.53
CA VAL A 301 29.15 -0.91 2.81
C VAL A 301 29.13 -0.63 4.31
N THR A 302 30.19 -0.01 4.80
CA THR A 302 30.32 0.42 6.21
C THR A 302 30.41 1.93 6.30
N TYR A 303 29.79 2.52 7.32
CA TYR A 303 30.00 3.94 7.63
C TYR A 303 31.48 4.15 8.02
N PRO A 304 32.20 5.15 7.47
CA PRO A 304 31.74 6.33 6.73
C PRO A 304 31.94 6.26 5.20
N GLN A 305 32.11 5.08 4.60
CA GLN A 305 32.37 4.92 3.17
C GLN A 305 31.17 5.33 2.29
N ASN A 306 29.98 5.42 2.89
CA ASN A 306 28.75 5.85 2.23
C ASN A 306 28.70 7.37 1.96
N LEU A 307 29.55 8.19 2.58
CA LEU A 307 29.56 9.65 2.44
C LEU A 307 30.21 10.09 1.11
N THR A 308 29.60 9.68 -0.01
CA THR A 308 30.04 10.03 -1.36
C THR A 308 28.92 10.75 -2.12
N VAL A 309 29.31 11.61 -3.06
CA VAL A 309 28.35 12.30 -3.94
C VAL A 309 27.52 11.28 -4.74
N ALA A 310 28.13 10.18 -5.17
CA ALA A 310 27.45 9.13 -5.93
C ALA A 310 26.33 8.45 -5.12
N ASN A 311 26.59 8.08 -3.86
CA ASN A 311 25.58 7.50 -2.97
C ASN A 311 24.45 8.51 -2.68
N TYR A 312 24.79 9.78 -2.48
CA TYR A 312 23.79 10.82 -2.24
C TYR A 312 22.88 11.06 -3.45
N VAL A 313 23.44 11.19 -4.66
CA VAL A 313 22.67 11.39 -5.90
C VAL A 313 21.81 10.16 -6.20
N ASP A 314 22.32 8.95 -5.98
CA ASP A 314 21.52 7.73 -6.10
C ASP A 314 20.33 7.75 -5.11
N TYR A 315 20.55 8.11 -3.85
CA TYR A 315 19.46 8.26 -2.88
C TYR A 315 18.41 9.30 -3.30
N LEU A 316 18.81 10.43 -3.89
CA LEU A 316 17.85 11.43 -4.39
C LEU A 316 16.90 10.82 -5.43
N CYS A 317 17.42 9.97 -6.31
CA CYS A 317 16.65 9.31 -7.37
C CYS A 317 15.85 8.09 -6.92
N VAL A 318 16.27 7.38 -5.87
CA VAL A 318 15.54 6.19 -5.38
C VAL A 318 14.17 6.62 -4.83
N PRO A 319 13.06 5.92 -5.18
CA PRO A 319 11.70 6.28 -4.78
C PRO A 319 11.39 5.90 -3.31
N THR A 320 12.27 6.27 -2.38
CA THR A 320 12.10 6.14 -0.93
C THR A 320 12.43 7.46 -0.24
N LEU A 321 11.80 7.70 0.91
CA LEU A 321 12.02 8.88 1.73
C LEU A 321 12.92 8.60 2.94
N CYS A 322 13.13 7.32 3.28
CA CYS A 322 14.02 6.92 4.36
C CYS A 322 15.39 6.55 3.79
N TYR A 323 16.43 7.25 4.22
CA TYR A 323 17.80 6.92 3.87
C TYR A 323 18.27 5.66 4.62
N GLU A 324 18.92 4.75 3.88
CA GLU A 324 19.67 3.61 4.38
C GLU A 324 21.04 3.57 3.67
N ILE A 325 22.05 2.95 4.30
CA ILE A 325 23.41 2.86 3.74
C ILE A 325 23.39 2.16 2.36
N GLU A 326 22.59 1.11 2.26
CA GLU A 326 22.48 0.28 1.07
C GLU A 326 21.01 -0.13 0.86
N TYR A 327 20.63 -0.27 -0.41
CA TYR A 327 19.29 -0.65 -0.82
C TYR A 327 19.32 -1.95 -1.61
N PRO A 328 18.31 -2.83 -1.50
CA PRO A 328 18.23 -4.02 -2.31
C PRO A 328 18.11 -3.65 -3.79
N ARG A 329 18.93 -4.27 -4.65
CA ARG A 329 18.99 -3.97 -6.08
C ARG A 329 18.56 -5.14 -6.96
N THR A 330 17.97 -4.84 -8.11
CA THR A 330 17.74 -5.81 -9.19
C THR A 330 19.00 -6.01 -10.03
N GLU A 331 19.18 -7.21 -10.58
CA GLU A 331 20.37 -7.55 -11.38
C GLU A 331 20.44 -6.74 -12.68
N SER A 332 19.31 -6.58 -13.36
CA SER A 332 19.20 -5.90 -14.65
C SER A 332 18.11 -4.82 -14.66
N ARG A 333 18.15 -3.96 -15.68
CA ARG A 333 17.14 -2.93 -15.96
C ARG A 333 16.26 -3.37 -17.12
N SER A 334 14.96 -3.34 -16.95
CA SER A 334 13.96 -3.54 -18.00
C SER A 334 13.58 -2.21 -18.66
N TYR A 335 14.25 -1.85 -19.77
CA TYR A 335 13.92 -0.63 -20.52
C TYR A 335 12.49 -0.64 -21.08
N MET A 336 11.94 -1.83 -21.36
CA MET A 336 10.57 -1.96 -21.84
C MET A 336 9.56 -1.59 -20.73
N GLU A 337 9.81 -1.98 -19.48
CA GLU A 337 8.98 -1.53 -18.36
C GLU A 337 9.05 -0.02 -18.16
N ILE A 338 10.26 0.57 -18.26
CA ILE A 338 10.43 2.03 -18.16
C ILE A 338 9.59 2.73 -19.23
N PHE A 339 9.63 2.24 -20.47
CA PHE A 339 8.87 2.80 -21.58
C PHE A 339 7.36 2.75 -21.31
N TRP A 340 6.80 1.59 -20.96
CA TRP A 340 5.36 1.46 -20.71
C TRP A 340 4.88 2.27 -19.51
N LYS A 341 5.65 2.30 -18.41
CA LYS A 341 5.33 3.14 -17.24
C LYS A 341 5.39 4.62 -17.59
N THR A 342 6.40 5.05 -18.36
CA THR A 342 6.53 6.44 -18.81
C THR A 342 5.35 6.84 -19.72
N LEU A 343 4.98 6.00 -20.68
CA LEU A 343 3.81 6.22 -21.54
C LEU A 343 2.52 6.30 -20.71
N ALA A 344 2.37 5.43 -19.70
CA ALA A 344 1.22 5.44 -18.81
C ALA A 344 1.14 6.72 -17.97
N VAL A 345 2.26 7.29 -17.50
CA VAL A 345 2.29 8.61 -16.84
C VAL A 345 1.69 9.68 -17.75
N PHE A 346 2.17 9.79 -19.00
CA PHE A 346 1.65 10.78 -19.95
C PHE A 346 0.17 10.55 -20.28
N GLY A 347 -0.25 9.29 -20.47
CA GLY A 347 -1.64 8.94 -20.73
C GLY A 347 -2.57 9.29 -19.56
N CYS A 348 -2.15 9.03 -18.32
CA CYS A 348 -2.93 9.39 -17.13
C CYS A 348 -2.99 10.89 -16.89
N ILE A 349 -1.90 11.64 -17.10
CA ILE A 349 -1.90 13.10 -17.02
C ILE A 349 -2.86 13.68 -18.06
N PHE A 350 -2.82 13.18 -19.29
CA PHE A 350 -3.77 13.57 -20.33
C PHE A 350 -5.23 13.31 -19.91
N LEU A 351 -5.53 12.13 -19.37
CA LEU A 351 -6.85 11.79 -18.82
C LEU A 351 -7.29 12.72 -17.69
N LEU A 352 -6.38 13.04 -16.76
CA LEU A 352 -6.63 13.97 -15.67
C LEU A 352 -7.00 15.36 -16.19
N THR A 353 -6.31 15.85 -17.22
CA THR A 353 -6.62 17.12 -17.87
C THR A 353 -8.01 17.08 -18.52
N VAL A 354 -8.33 16.02 -19.27
CA VAL A 354 -9.65 15.86 -19.91
C VAL A 354 -10.77 15.83 -18.87
N ILE A 355 -10.60 15.07 -17.78
CA ILE A 355 -11.61 15.00 -16.71
C ILE A 355 -11.81 16.37 -16.06
N SER A 356 -10.72 17.10 -15.84
CA SER A 356 -10.75 18.41 -15.21
C SER A 356 -11.46 19.45 -16.09
N ASP A 357 -11.13 19.49 -17.39
CA ASP A 357 -11.72 20.44 -18.34
C ASP A 357 -13.19 20.14 -18.66
N GLU A 358 -13.58 18.88 -18.76
CA GLU A 358 -14.95 18.51 -19.16
C GLU A 358 -15.92 18.43 -17.98
N PHE A 359 -15.46 18.00 -16.79
CA PHE A 359 -16.37 17.69 -15.67
C PHE A 359 -16.15 18.56 -14.43
N ILE A 360 -14.91 18.92 -14.09
CA ILE A 360 -14.63 19.62 -12.83
C ILE A 360 -14.78 21.14 -13.00
N ILE A 361 -14.05 21.75 -13.94
CA ILE A 361 -14.02 23.20 -14.13
C ILE A 361 -15.40 23.76 -14.50
N PRO A 362 -16.16 23.19 -15.47
CA PRO A 362 -17.46 23.74 -15.82
C PRO A 362 -18.45 23.73 -14.66
N THR A 363 -18.44 22.66 -13.85
CA THR A 363 -19.27 22.54 -12.65
C THR A 363 -18.92 23.62 -11.62
N LEU A 364 -17.63 23.93 -11.44
CA LEU A 364 -17.17 24.98 -10.53
C LEU A 364 -17.52 26.38 -11.06
N ASP A 365 -17.32 26.65 -12.35
CA ASP A 365 -17.63 27.93 -12.99
C ASP A 365 -19.13 28.26 -12.90
N GLU A 366 -20.00 27.28 -13.21
CA GLU A 366 -21.47 27.41 -13.08
C GLU A 366 -21.87 27.69 -11.63
N SER A 367 -21.36 26.89 -10.69
CA SER A 367 -21.70 27.03 -9.26
C SER A 367 -21.21 28.34 -8.67
N ALA A 368 -20.03 28.82 -9.08
CA ALA A 368 -19.50 30.12 -8.66
C ALA A 368 -20.36 31.29 -9.15
N ALA A 369 -20.93 31.20 -10.35
CA ALA A 369 -21.86 32.20 -10.85
C ALA A 369 -23.17 32.22 -10.05
N LEU A 370 -23.73 31.04 -9.75
CA LEU A 370 -24.95 30.90 -8.95
C LEU A 370 -24.76 31.39 -7.51
N LEU A 371 -23.64 31.04 -6.86
CA LEU A 371 -23.32 31.49 -5.50
C LEU A 371 -23.15 33.01 -5.39
N LYS A 372 -22.73 33.70 -6.46
CA LYS A 372 -22.67 35.17 -6.49
C LYS A 372 -24.05 35.82 -6.55
N GLN A 373 -25.04 35.12 -7.09
CA GLN A 373 -26.41 35.61 -7.27
C GLN A 373 -27.36 35.16 -6.15
N GLN A 374 -26.86 34.40 -5.18
CA GLN A 374 -27.69 33.88 -4.09
C GLN A 374 -28.34 35.01 -3.28
N HIS A 375 -29.61 34.83 -2.92
CA HIS A 375 -30.32 35.78 -2.05
C HIS A 375 -30.36 35.32 -0.60
N ASN A 376 -30.42 33.99 -0.37
CA ASN A 376 -30.57 33.39 0.94
C ASN A 376 -29.48 32.33 1.24
N TRP A 377 -29.09 32.21 2.52
CA TRP A 377 -28.10 31.21 2.95
C TRP A 377 -28.53 29.76 2.68
N THR A 378 -29.83 29.46 2.75
CA THR A 378 -30.35 28.12 2.46
C THR A 378 -30.20 27.74 0.99
N GLU A 379 -30.37 28.72 0.09
CA GLU A 379 -30.14 28.55 -1.34
C GLU A 379 -28.66 28.31 -1.62
N GLY A 380 -27.78 29.11 -1.01
CA GLY A 380 -26.33 28.90 -1.07
C GLY A 380 -25.88 27.51 -0.60
N ALA A 381 -26.44 27.03 0.52
CA ALA A 381 -26.13 25.71 1.05
C ALA A 381 -26.60 24.59 0.11
N LEU A 382 -27.76 24.74 -0.54
CA LEU A 382 -28.28 23.77 -1.51
C LEU A 382 -27.43 23.75 -2.79
N ILE A 383 -27.09 24.93 -3.35
CA ILE A 383 -26.19 25.04 -4.50
C ILE A 383 -24.87 24.36 -4.18
N PHE A 384 -24.28 24.66 -3.02
CA PHE A 384 -23.02 24.07 -2.59
C PHE A 384 -23.10 22.53 -2.45
N ALA A 385 -24.16 22.01 -1.83
CA ALA A 385 -24.38 20.57 -1.71
C ALA A 385 -24.57 19.90 -3.09
N GLU A 386 -25.28 20.53 -4.00
CA GLU A 386 -25.42 20.06 -5.38
C GLU A 386 -24.07 20.01 -6.11
N THR A 387 -23.25 21.07 -5.98
CA THR A 387 -21.90 21.11 -6.53
C THR A 387 -21.04 19.97 -6.00
N VAL A 388 -21.01 19.77 -4.68
CA VAL A 388 -20.26 18.66 -4.06
C VAL A 388 -20.73 17.31 -4.63
N SER A 389 -22.05 17.12 -4.76
CA SER A 389 -22.62 15.89 -5.32
C SER A 389 -22.20 15.65 -6.77
N ARG A 390 -22.21 16.68 -7.63
CA ARG A 390 -21.78 16.59 -9.03
C ARG A 390 -20.27 16.27 -9.14
N LEU A 391 -19.48 16.71 -8.17
CA LEU A 391 -18.03 16.52 -8.12
C LEU A 391 -17.60 15.15 -7.55
N LEU A 392 -18.49 14.37 -6.89
CA LEU A 392 -18.14 13.08 -6.28
C LEU A 392 -17.47 12.11 -7.27
N PHE A 393 -18.11 11.87 -8.42
CA PHE A 393 -17.61 10.89 -9.39
C PHE A 393 -16.33 11.36 -10.11
N PRO A 394 -16.24 12.60 -10.64
CA PRO A 394 -14.99 13.12 -11.21
C PRO A 394 -13.82 13.06 -10.22
N PHE A 395 -14.02 13.43 -8.96
CA PHE A 395 -12.94 13.36 -7.96
C PHE A 395 -12.54 11.93 -7.59
N MET A 396 -13.47 10.98 -7.60
CA MET A 396 -13.15 9.57 -7.40
C MET A 396 -12.18 9.06 -8.50
N ILE A 397 -12.48 9.34 -9.77
CA ILE A 397 -11.62 8.93 -10.88
C ILE A 397 -10.28 9.67 -10.85
N THR A 398 -10.30 10.99 -10.60
CA THR A 398 -9.09 11.80 -10.45
C THR A 398 -8.18 11.28 -9.33
N PHE A 399 -8.74 10.93 -8.17
CA PHE A 399 -8.00 10.35 -7.06
C PHE A 399 -7.31 9.03 -7.44
N LEU A 400 -8.02 8.12 -8.11
CA LEU A 400 -7.46 6.85 -8.58
C LEU A 400 -6.38 7.05 -9.65
N LEU A 401 -6.56 8.00 -10.56
CA LEU A 401 -5.56 8.31 -11.59
C LEU A 401 -4.31 8.95 -11.00
N VAL A 402 -4.45 9.91 -10.07
CA VAL A 402 -3.30 10.51 -9.38
C VAL A 402 -2.51 9.45 -8.60
N PHE A 403 -3.21 8.51 -7.95
CA PHE A 403 -2.59 7.37 -7.30
C PHE A 403 -1.73 6.54 -8.27
N LEU A 404 -2.31 6.15 -9.41
CA LEU A 404 -1.59 5.37 -10.42
C LEU A 404 -0.40 6.13 -11.00
N VAL A 405 -0.58 7.43 -11.31
CA VAL A 405 0.51 8.29 -11.81
C VAL A 405 1.69 8.28 -10.87
N ILE A 406 1.46 8.55 -9.58
CA ILE A 406 2.55 8.74 -8.61
C ILE A 406 3.13 7.39 -8.18
N PHE A 407 2.31 6.49 -7.62
CA PHE A 407 2.83 5.34 -6.88
C PHE A 407 3.11 4.12 -7.75
N GLU A 408 2.33 3.92 -8.82
CA GLU A 408 2.51 2.77 -9.72
C GLU A 408 3.49 3.12 -10.85
N TYR A 409 3.24 4.21 -11.57
CA TYR A 409 3.99 4.51 -12.79
C TYR A 409 5.25 5.35 -12.55
N LEU A 410 5.15 6.48 -11.85
CA LEU A 410 6.31 7.36 -11.61
C LEU A 410 7.33 6.69 -10.67
N CYS A 411 6.91 6.30 -9.46
CA CYS A 411 7.79 5.58 -8.54
C CYS A 411 8.28 4.25 -9.14
N GLY A 412 7.44 3.53 -9.87
CA GLY A 412 7.83 2.29 -10.54
C GLY A 412 8.86 2.50 -11.66
N ALA A 413 8.81 3.62 -12.38
CA ALA A 413 9.82 3.98 -13.38
C ALA A 413 11.16 4.37 -12.70
N PHE A 414 11.13 5.19 -11.65
CA PHE A 414 12.33 5.53 -10.88
C PHE A 414 12.95 4.32 -10.19
N ALA A 415 12.14 3.38 -9.69
CA ALA A 415 12.63 2.12 -9.14
C ALA A 415 13.40 1.31 -10.19
N GLU A 416 12.88 1.22 -11.42
CA GLU A 416 13.55 0.50 -12.51
C GLU A 416 14.84 1.21 -12.96
N ILE A 417 14.82 2.55 -13.10
CA ILE A 417 15.99 3.36 -13.47
C ILE A 417 17.13 3.17 -12.46
N THR A 418 16.80 3.23 -11.17
CA THR A 418 17.76 3.08 -10.06
C THR A 418 18.05 1.62 -9.71
N ARG A 419 17.41 0.64 -10.35
CA ARG A 419 17.46 -0.79 -9.98
C ARG A 419 17.02 -1.06 -8.54
N PHE A 420 16.16 -0.24 -7.96
CA PHE A 420 15.63 -0.46 -6.62
C PHE A 420 14.65 -1.64 -6.62
N ALA A 421 14.91 -2.63 -5.77
CA ALA A 421 14.14 -3.87 -5.73
C ALA A 421 12.92 -3.81 -4.80
N ASP A 422 12.94 -2.98 -3.75
CA ASP A 422 11.76 -2.77 -2.89
C ASP A 422 10.74 -1.87 -3.59
N ARG A 423 9.89 -2.47 -4.42
CA ARG A 423 8.87 -1.76 -5.21
C ARG A 423 7.54 -1.60 -4.45
N GLN A 424 7.52 -1.87 -3.15
CA GLN A 424 6.29 -1.82 -2.35
C GLN A 424 5.96 -0.37 -1.92
N THR A 425 5.50 0.44 -2.86
CA THR A 425 5.08 1.83 -2.60
C THR A 425 3.69 1.93 -1.96
N TYR A 426 2.85 0.91 -2.15
CA TYR A 426 1.52 0.77 -1.58
C TYR A 426 1.14 -0.71 -1.36
N THR A 427 0.07 -0.97 -0.60
CA THR A 427 -0.58 -2.28 -0.45
C THR A 427 -2.06 -2.19 -0.81
N ALA A 428 -2.87 -3.22 -0.51
CA ALA A 428 -4.29 -3.28 -0.87
C ALA A 428 -5.19 -2.32 -0.05
N TRP A 429 -4.86 -1.02 -0.06
CA TRP A 429 -5.53 0.05 0.69
C TRP A 429 -7.01 0.24 0.31
N TRP A 430 -7.43 -0.23 -0.86
CA TRP A 430 -8.84 -0.23 -1.25
C TRP A 430 -9.72 -1.12 -0.35
N ASN A 431 -9.10 -2.07 0.38
CA ASN A 431 -9.73 -2.93 1.36
C ASN A 431 -9.66 -2.38 2.79
N SER A 432 -9.06 -1.19 3.01
CA SER A 432 -8.95 -0.59 4.34
C SER A 432 -10.32 -0.35 4.97
N ARG A 433 -10.41 -0.54 6.29
CA ARG A 433 -11.64 -0.43 7.08
C ARG A 433 -11.71 0.85 7.89
N ASP A 434 -10.56 1.43 8.22
CA ASP A 434 -10.47 2.69 8.94
C ASP A 434 -9.37 3.58 8.33
N TRP A 435 -9.41 4.88 8.64
CA TRP A 435 -8.41 5.84 8.13
C TRP A 435 -6.98 5.53 8.61
N LEU A 436 -6.82 4.87 9.76
CA LEU A 436 -5.49 4.48 10.25
C LEU A 436 -4.90 3.36 9.38
N GLU A 437 -5.68 2.36 8.99
CA GLU A 437 -5.28 1.31 8.06
C GLU A 437 -4.92 1.91 6.70
N PHE A 438 -5.79 2.77 6.16
CA PHE A 438 -5.52 3.48 4.90
C PHE A 438 -4.21 4.27 4.93
N SER A 439 -3.95 5.02 6.00
CA SER A 439 -2.74 5.85 6.13
C SER A 439 -1.43 5.05 6.10
N ARG A 440 -1.47 3.75 6.43
CA ARG A 440 -0.30 2.86 6.39
C ARG A 440 -0.11 2.19 5.03
N GLU A 441 -1.19 2.02 4.28
CA GLU A 441 -1.24 1.18 3.08
C GLU A 441 -1.19 1.99 1.78
N TRP A 442 -1.64 3.25 1.80
CA TRP A 442 -1.72 4.10 0.61
C TRP A 442 -0.38 4.61 0.10
N ASN A 443 0.40 5.24 0.99
CA ASN A 443 1.69 5.87 0.67
C ASN A 443 2.73 5.38 1.68
N ILE A 444 3.26 4.20 1.41
CA ILE A 444 4.20 3.52 2.29
C ILE A 444 5.48 4.35 2.49
N PRO A 445 6.09 5.00 1.48
CA PRO A 445 7.27 5.84 1.69
C PRO A 445 7.05 6.95 2.72
N VAL A 446 5.94 7.70 2.64
CA VAL A 446 5.64 8.76 3.62
C VAL A 446 5.26 8.16 4.97
N HIS A 447 4.51 7.06 4.98
CA HIS A 447 4.17 6.38 6.22
C HIS A 447 5.42 5.91 6.98
N ARG A 448 6.37 5.25 6.29
CA ARG A 448 7.65 4.81 6.86
C ARG A 448 8.46 6.00 7.39
N PHE A 449 8.50 7.12 6.65
CA PHE A 449 9.18 8.33 7.09
C PHE A 449 8.58 8.90 8.39
N LEU A 450 7.26 9.10 8.43
CA LEU A 450 6.55 9.60 9.61
C LEU A 450 6.66 8.63 10.78
N ASN A 451 6.60 7.32 10.53
CA ASN A 451 6.76 6.31 11.57
C ASN A 451 8.17 6.37 12.19
N ARG A 452 9.22 6.43 11.36
CA ARG A 452 10.63 6.43 11.77
C ARG A 452 11.04 7.73 12.47
N HIS A 453 10.77 8.88 11.86
CA HIS A 453 11.33 10.17 12.31
C HIS A 453 10.39 10.96 13.23
N VAL A 454 9.08 10.72 13.19
CA VAL A 454 8.11 11.48 14.00
C VAL A 454 7.53 10.61 15.10
N TYR A 455 6.90 9.49 14.74
CA TYR A 455 6.21 8.63 15.70
C TYR A 455 7.18 7.96 16.66
N SER A 456 8.22 7.27 16.16
CA SER A 456 9.21 6.59 17.00
C SER A 456 9.95 7.56 17.92
N ALA A 457 10.35 8.72 17.38
CA ALA A 457 10.94 9.79 18.18
C ALA A 457 10.00 10.28 19.30
N SER A 458 8.72 10.56 18.97
CA SER A 458 7.71 10.97 19.97
C SER A 458 7.43 9.89 21.00
N ARG A 459 7.50 8.61 20.62
CA ARG A 459 7.24 7.47 21.50
C ARG A 459 8.29 7.26 22.58
N THR A 460 9.49 7.79 22.41
CA THR A 460 10.54 7.76 23.45
C THR A 460 10.16 8.57 24.69
N THR A 461 9.36 9.64 24.52
CA THR A 461 9.00 10.58 25.60
C THR A 461 7.51 10.60 25.93
N LEU A 462 6.63 10.28 24.96
CA LEU A 462 5.18 10.45 25.07
C LEU A 462 4.41 9.14 24.90
N SER A 463 3.16 9.09 25.40
CA SER A 463 2.28 7.91 25.30
C SER A 463 1.83 7.60 23.85
N ARG A 464 1.37 6.37 23.60
CA ARG A 464 0.94 5.93 22.25
C ARG A 464 -0.13 6.84 21.61
N PRO A 465 -1.23 7.21 22.29
CA PRO A 465 -2.25 8.07 21.69
C PRO A 465 -1.72 9.46 21.34
N VAL A 466 -0.89 10.04 22.23
CA VAL A 466 -0.30 11.36 22.02
C VAL A 466 0.67 11.34 20.84
N ALA A 467 1.52 10.31 20.73
CA ALA A 467 2.42 10.15 19.59
C ALA A 467 1.63 10.04 18.27
N THR A 468 0.52 9.28 18.23
CA THR A 468 -0.34 9.22 17.04
C THR A 468 -0.93 10.58 16.70
N VAL A 469 -1.45 11.33 17.68
CA VAL A 469 -2.01 12.68 17.45
C VAL A 469 -0.95 13.63 16.89
N ILE A 470 0.28 13.60 17.42
CA ILE A 470 1.39 14.43 16.92
C ILE A 470 1.74 14.06 15.47
N THR A 471 1.81 12.77 15.14
CA THR A 471 2.07 12.33 13.77
C THR A 471 0.99 12.80 12.79
N PHE A 472 -0.28 12.67 13.17
CA PHE A 472 -1.41 13.16 12.37
C PHE A 472 -1.42 14.70 12.27
N LEU A 473 -1.08 15.40 13.34
CA LEU A 473 -0.97 16.86 13.35
C LEU A 473 0.08 17.34 12.33
N ILE A 474 1.28 16.78 12.38
CA ILE A 474 2.36 17.12 11.43
C ILE A 474 1.93 16.80 9.99
N SER A 475 1.29 15.64 9.77
CA SER A 475 0.75 15.28 8.46
C SER A 475 -0.32 16.27 7.97
N SER A 476 -1.24 16.69 8.84
CA SER A 476 -2.31 17.64 8.51
C SER A 476 -1.77 19.03 8.16
N LEU A 477 -0.71 19.49 8.84
CA LEU A 477 -0.03 20.75 8.53
C LEU A 477 0.66 20.69 7.17
N ALA A 478 1.30 19.56 6.83
CA ALA A 478 1.89 19.37 5.51
C ALA A 478 0.83 19.39 4.39
N HIS A 479 -0.35 18.80 4.62
CA HIS A 479 -1.45 18.85 3.66
C HIS A 479 -2.06 20.25 3.54
N GLU A 480 -2.20 20.99 4.65
CA GLU A 480 -2.64 22.40 4.59
C GLU A 480 -1.63 23.28 3.87
N LEU A 481 -0.32 23.03 4.05
CA LEU A 481 0.74 23.70 3.30
C LEU A 481 0.57 23.45 1.79
N VAL A 482 0.37 22.20 1.37
CA VAL A 482 0.12 21.86 -0.03
C VAL A 482 -1.14 22.59 -0.52
N MET A 483 -2.25 22.53 0.20
CA MET A 483 -3.49 23.22 -0.18
C MET A 483 -3.32 24.74 -0.25
N GLY A 484 -2.59 25.33 0.69
CA GLY A 484 -2.25 26.75 0.73
C GLY A 484 -1.38 27.17 -0.44
N CYS A 485 -0.40 26.34 -0.84
CA CYS A 485 0.40 26.58 -2.03
C CYS A 485 -0.44 26.48 -3.32
N ILE A 486 -1.37 25.54 -3.43
CA ILE A 486 -2.21 25.36 -4.62
C ILE A 486 -3.18 26.52 -4.81
N THR A 487 -3.83 26.92 -3.72
CA THR A 487 -4.96 27.87 -3.75
C THR A 487 -4.52 29.30 -3.46
N ARG A 488 -3.26 29.48 -3.06
CA ARG A 488 -2.69 30.72 -2.52
C ARG A 488 -3.45 31.31 -1.34
N LYS A 489 -4.21 30.47 -0.63
CA LYS A 489 -5.08 30.86 0.48
C LYS A 489 -4.95 29.84 1.60
N PHE A 490 -4.41 30.27 2.73
CA PHE A 490 -4.41 29.48 3.96
C PHE A 490 -5.78 29.63 4.63
N ARG A 491 -6.63 28.58 4.54
CA ARG A 491 -7.98 28.58 5.11
C ARG A 491 -8.15 27.63 6.29
N GLY A 492 -7.34 26.57 6.37
CA GLY A 492 -7.43 25.57 7.43
C GLY A 492 -8.50 24.50 7.24
N TYR A 493 -9.33 24.57 6.18
CA TYR A 493 -10.38 23.56 5.95
C TYR A 493 -9.79 22.15 5.75
N GLY A 494 -8.69 22.04 5.01
CA GLY A 494 -7.98 20.79 4.80
C GLY A 494 -7.39 20.24 6.10
N PHE A 495 -6.74 21.11 6.88
CA PHE A 495 -6.25 20.80 8.22
C PHE A 495 -7.34 20.21 9.13
N PHE A 496 -8.47 20.89 9.27
CA PHE A 496 -9.55 20.43 10.13
C PHE A 496 -10.18 19.13 9.63
N ALA A 497 -10.37 18.98 8.32
CA ALA A 497 -10.90 17.75 7.73
C ALA A 497 -9.98 16.53 7.98
N MET A 498 -8.66 16.71 7.86
CA MET A 498 -7.66 15.69 8.20
C MET A 498 -7.70 15.34 9.70
N MET A 499 -7.76 16.34 10.59
CA MET A 499 -7.84 16.09 12.04
C MET A 499 -9.15 15.38 12.44
N MET A 500 -10.24 15.63 11.72
CA MET A 500 -11.53 14.96 11.93
C MET A 500 -11.52 13.46 11.59
N GLN A 501 -10.52 12.98 10.84
CA GLN A 501 -10.35 11.54 10.59
C GLN A 501 -10.13 10.76 11.89
N MET A 502 -9.46 11.34 12.90
CA MET A 502 -9.18 10.66 14.17
C MET A 502 -10.46 10.35 14.98
N PRO A 503 -11.38 11.31 15.22
CA PRO A 503 -12.69 11.02 15.76
C PRO A 503 -13.48 9.97 14.96
N ILE A 504 -13.46 10.04 13.63
CA ILE A 504 -14.14 9.06 12.76
C ILE A 504 -13.61 7.64 13.02
N VAL A 505 -12.28 7.49 13.12
CA VAL A 505 -11.64 6.21 13.44
C VAL A 505 -12.03 5.71 14.83
N MET A 506 -12.14 6.59 15.83
CA MET A 506 -12.59 6.20 17.17
C MET A 506 -14.01 5.61 17.14
N VAL A 507 -14.91 6.21 16.34
CA VAL A 507 -16.27 5.69 16.13
C VAL A 507 -16.25 4.35 15.38
N GLN A 508 -15.47 4.23 14.30
CA GLN A 508 -15.35 2.99 13.52
C GLN A 508 -14.78 1.83 14.35
N ARG A 509 -13.96 2.12 15.37
CA ARG A 509 -13.36 1.13 16.27
C ARG A 509 -14.25 0.70 17.43
N LEU A 510 -15.43 1.30 17.61
CA LEU A 510 -16.39 0.86 18.62
C LEU A 510 -16.77 -0.61 18.42
N PRO A 511 -16.92 -1.42 19.50
CA PRO A 511 -17.15 -2.86 19.39
C PRO A 511 -18.35 -3.26 18.50
N ALA A 512 -19.40 -2.43 18.46
CA ALA A 512 -20.60 -2.65 17.66
C ALA A 512 -20.34 -2.54 16.14
N VAL A 513 -19.45 -1.63 15.74
CA VAL A 513 -19.16 -1.28 14.34
C VAL A 513 -17.96 -2.07 13.82
N ARG A 514 -16.95 -2.29 14.68
CA ARG A 514 -15.70 -2.99 14.36
C ARG A 514 -15.89 -4.39 13.74
N LYS A 515 -16.92 -5.12 14.15
CA LYS A 515 -17.21 -6.47 13.64
C LYS A 515 -17.72 -6.47 12.19
N ARG A 516 -18.28 -5.36 11.71
CA ARG A 516 -18.91 -5.24 10.39
C ARG A 516 -17.89 -4.75 9.36
N ARG A 517 -17.07 -5.66 8.85
CA ARG A 517 -15.96 -5.35 7.91
C ARG A 517 -16.43 -4.60 6.65
N LEU A 518 -17.49 -5.10 5.99
CA LEU A 518 -18.04 -4.49 4.78
C LEU A 518 -18.55 -3.07 5.05
N LEU A 519 -19.31 -2.88 6.14
CA LEU A 519 -19.83 -1.56 6.52
C LEU A 519 -18.71 -0.54 6.71
N ASN A 520 -17.62 -0.94 7.38
CA ASN A 520 -16.48 -0.06 7.63
C ASN A 520 -15.78 0.35 6.33
N ASN A 521 -15.61 -0.59 5.39
CA ASN A 521 -15.05 -0.28 4.07
C ASN A 521 -15.97 0.66 3.26
N VAL A 522 -17.29 0.45 3.29
CA VAL A 522 -18.26 1.36 2.66
C VAL A 522 -18.20 2.76 3.27
N LEU A 523 -18.21 2.87 4.61
CA LEU A 523 -18.11 4.16 5.29
C LEU A 523 -16.79 4.88 4.98
N PHE A 524 -15.70 4.13 4.88
CA PHE A 524 -14.40 4.65 4.46
C PHE A 524 -14.46 5.25 3.05
N TRP A 525 -14.98 4.51 2.06
CA TRP A 525 -15.12 5.02 0.68
C TRP A 525 -16.06 6.23 0.59
N CYS A 526 -17.20 6.21 1.29
CA CYS A 526 -18.09 7.36 1.38
C CYS A 526 -17.37 8.59 1.97
N SER A 527 -16.63 8.41 3.07
CA SER A 527 -15.88 9.50 3.71
C SER A 527 -14.77 10.05 2.82
N MET A 528 -14.10 9.19 2.05
CA MET A 528 -13.01 9.58 1.17
C MET A 528 -13.50 10.41 -0.02
N ILE A 529 -14.50 9.91 -0.75
CA ILE A 529 -15.02 10.59 -1.95
C ILE A 529 -15.71 11.91 -1.57
N LEU A 530 -16.50 11.89 -0.48
CA LEU A 530 -17.11 13.12 0.05
C LEU A 530 -16.06 14.12 0.54
N GLY A 531 -15.02 13.65 1.24
CA GLY A 531 -13.97 14.51 1.76
C GLY A 531 -13.21 15.26 0.67
N LEU A 532 -12.79 14.55 -0.40
CA LEU A 532 -12.03 15.15 -1.51
C LEU A 532 -12.85 16.20 -2.28
N SER A 533 -14.09 15.87 -2.62
CA SER A 533 -15.00 16.77 -3.33
C SER A 533 -15.39 17.99 -2.48
N LEU A 534 -15.66 17.78 -1.19
CA LEU A 534 -15.98 18.86 -0.24
C LEU A 534 -14.80 19.84 -0.08
N ILE A 535 -13.58 19.33 0.11
CA ILE A 535 -12.40 20.17 0.26
C ILE A 535 -12.20 21.01 -1.01
N CYS A 536 -12.32 20.42 -2.21
CA CYS A 536 -12.20 21.21 -3.44
C CYS A 536 -13.24 22.33 -3.50
N ALA A 537 -14.52 22.02 -3.27
CA ALA A 537 -15.59 23.02 -3.28
C ALA A 537 -15.34 24.14 -2.25
N LEU A 538 -14.89 23.80 -1.04
CA LEU A 538 -14.58 24.78 0.02
C LEU A 538 -13.38 25.67 -0.31
N TYR A 539 -12.37 25.18 -1.02
CA TYR A 539 -11.20 26.00 -1.36
C TYR A 539 -11.43 26.85 -2.62
N VAL A 540 -12.29 26.41 -3.54
CA VAL A 540 -12.51 27.12 -4.80
C VAL A 540 -13.68 28.11 -4.71
N LEU A 541 -14.80 27.73 -4.08
CA LEU A 541 -16.05 28.49 -4.12
C LEU A 541 -16.25 29.44 -2.93
N VAL A 542 -15.81 29.01 -1.75
CA VAL A 542 -15.71 29.84 -0.54
C VAL A 542 -14.30 30.42 -0.52
#